data_AF-A0A136KRW0-F1
#
_entry.id   AF-A0A136KRW0-F1
#
_cell.length_a   1.000
_cell.length_b   1.000
_cell.length_c   1.000
_cell.angle_alpha   90.00
_cell.angle_beta   90.00
_cell.angle_gamma   90.00
#
_symmetry.space_group_name_H-M   'P 1'
#
loop_
_entity.id
_entity.type
_entity.pdbx_description
1 polymer ?
#
loop_
_entity_poly.entity_id
_entity_poly.type
_entity_poly.pdbx_seq_one_letter_code
_entity_poly.pdbx_strand_id
1 'polypeptide(L)'
;MFRTHEHAPRVLIANANLVGRWSNWEQFRELDRKGLMMYGQMTAGSWIYIGSQGIVQGTFETFAAAGRKHFGGGLSRKLVVSGGMGGMGGAQPLAATLNGAQFLGVDVDAARIQKRIDTGYCDRISASLDEALAWLEEARQNDEPLSVGLVGNCADVLPEFARRGVVPDLLTDQTSAHDPLNGYVPSGLSLSEALDLRANDPDEYVRRSLASMAEHVRAMLELKAKGAVTFDYGNNIRGFAFSAGVQDAFDIPGFVPEYIRPMFCEGRGPFRWAALSGDPEDIRKTDQLVLELFPHDEVLRRWITLAADKIQFQGLPARICWLGYGERAQFGRAINEWVRNGQLSAPIVIGRDHLDCGSVASPFRETELMKDGSDAVADWALLNALLNTAAGASWVSIHNGGGVGIGYSQHSGMVIVADGSAGMDARIERVLTCDPGIGVARHVDAGYEDAAETARTKGIRIPMSSE
;
A
#
# COMPACT_ATOMS: atom_id res chain seq x y z
N MET A 1 -13.74 -4.59 -29.11
CA MET A 1 -14.07 -3.18 -28.82
C MET A 1 -15.54 -2.98 -29.14
N PHE A 2 -16.31 -2.35 -28.25
CA PHE A 2 -17.78 -2.21 -28.36
C PHE A 2 -18.20 -0.74 -28.15
N ARG A 3 -19.25 -0.29 -28.83
CA ARG A 3 -19.77 1.08 -28.72
C ARG A 3 -20.59 1.25 -27.43
N THR A 4 -20.29 2.29 -26.66
CA THR A 4 -21.05 2.74 -25.48
C THR A 4 -21.53 4.19 -25.67
N HIS A 5 -21.20 5.11 -24.77
CA HIS A 5 -21.54 6.54 -24.82
C HIS A 5 -20.40 7.39 -24.25
N GLU A 6 -20.42 8.71 -24.48
CA GLU A 6 -19.30 9.61 -24.14
C GLU A 6 -18.94 9.63 -22.65
N HIS A 7 -19.92 9.47 -21.75
CA HIS A 7 -19.67 9.43 -20.31
C HIS A 7 -19.24 8.06 -19.76
N ALA A 8 -19.30 6.99 -20.56
CA ALA A 8 -18.83 5.68 -20.12
C ALA A 8 -17.30 5.66 -20.04
N PRO A 9 -16.71 4.74 -19.26
CA PRO A 9 -15.29 4.44 -19.36
C PRO A 9 -14.85 4.15 -20.79
N ARG A 10 -13.65 4.61 -21.13
CA ARG A 10 -12.98 4.31 -22.41
C ARG A 10 -12.36 2.91 -22.40
N VAL A 11 -11.92 2.45 -21.23
CA VAL A 11 -11.34 1.12 -21.04
C VAL A 11 -11.97 0.45 -19.82
N LEU A 12 -12.34 -0.82 -19.97
CA LEU A 12 -12.77 -1.71 -18.90
C LEU A 12 -11.77 -2.86 -18.82
N ILE A 13 -11.25 -3.13 -17.63
CA ILE A 13 -10.14 -4.06 -17.41
C ILE A 13 -10.56 -5.17 -16.44
N ALA A 14 -10.26 -6.42 -16.76
CA ALA A 14 -10.45 -7.56 -15.86
C ALA A 14 -9.20 -8.44 -15.89
N ASN A 15 -8.38 -8.42 -14.83
CA ASN A 15 -7.09 -9.12 -14.79
C ASN A 15 -7.05 -10.19 -13.69
N ALA A 16 -6.43 -11.33 -13.99
CA ALA A 16 -6.18 -12.45 -13.06
C ALA A 16 -7.41 -13.10 -12.40
N ASN A 17 -8.64 -12.75 -12.82
CA ASN A 17 -9.86 -13.32 -12.27
C ASN A 17 -9.98 -14.80 -12.62
N LEU A 18 -10.15 -15.64 -11.61
CA LEU A 18 -10.29 -17.09 -11.71
C LEU A 18 -11.51 -17.53 -10.92
N VAL A 19 -12.21 -18.56 -11.40
CA VAL A 19 -13.43 -19.05 -10.75
C VAL A 19 -13.07 -19.71 -9.42
N GLY A 20 -13.56 -19.19 -8.30
CA GLY A 20 -13.58 -19.84 -6.97
C GLY A 20 -12.43 -20.83 -6.70
N ARG A 21 -12.73 -22.14 -6.76
CA ARG A 21 -11.77 -23.24 -6.49
C ARG A 21 -10.50 -23.20 -7.36
N TRP A 22 -10.58 -22.67 -8.57
CA TRP A 22 -9.46 -22.51 -9.49
C TRP A 22 -8.63 -21.26 -9.22
N SER A 23 -9.06 -20.38 -8.31
CA SER A 23 -8.32 -19.18 -7.94
C SER A 23 -7.17 -19.51 -6.98
N ASN A 24 -6.13 -20.12 -7.52
CA ASN A 24 -4.88 -20.43 -6.81
C ASN A 24 -3.67 -20.29 -7.76
N TRP A 25 -2.46 -20.25 -7.18
CA TRP A 25 -1.23 -20.08 -7.95
C TRP A 25 -0.92 -21.24 -8.91
N GLU A 26 -1.31 -22.47 -8.60
CA GLU A 26 -1.09 -23.63 -9.48
C GLU A 26 -1.82 -23.45 -10.81
N GLN A 27 -3.13 -23.17 -10.75
CA GLN A 27 -3.94 -22.93 -11.93
C GLN A 27 -3.51 -21.66 -12.68
N PHE A 28 -3.18 -20.59 -11.95
CA PHE A 28 -2.66 -19.36 -12.55
C PHE A 28 -1.42 -19.65 -13.41
N ARG A 29 -0.43 -20.38 -12.86
CA ARG A 29 0.82 -20.70 -13.55
C ARG A 29 0.62 -21.66 -14.73
N GLU A 30 -0.34 -22.58 -14.63
CA GLU A 30 -0.71 -23.43 -15.75
C GLU A 30 -1.23 -22.62 -16.95
N LEU A 31 -2.07 -21.62 -16.70
CA LEU A 31 -2.63 -20.74 -17.73
C LEU A 31 -1.58 -19.76 -18.26
N ASP A 32 -0.71 -19.24 -17.39
CA ASP A 32 0.40 -18.36 -17.76
C ASP A 32 1.37 -19.05 -18.73
N ARG A 33 1.76 -20.31 -18.45
CA ARG A 33 2.58 -21.12 -19.39
C ARG A 33 1.94 -21.33 -20.75
N LYS A 34 0.60 -21.26 -20.84
CA LYS A 34 -0.16 -21.35 -22.09
C LYS A 34 -0.33 -19.98 -22.78
N GLY A 35 0.18 -18.89 -22.20
CA GLY A 35 0.01 -17.52 -22.68
C GLY A 35 -1.41 -16.96 -22.46
N LEU A 36 -2.16 -17.50 -21.49
CA LEU A 36 -3.58 -17.19 -21.25
C LEU A 36 -3.82 -16.38 -19.97
N MET A 37 -2.77 -15.99 -19.24
CA MET A 37 -2.91 -15.31 -17.97
C MET A 37 -1.88 -14.19 -17.81
N MET A 38 -2.23 -13.17 -17.03
CA MET A 38 -1.34 -12.07 -16.64
C MET A 38 -1.69 -11.65 -15.22
N TYR A 39 -0.68 -11.47 -14.36
CA TYR A 39 -0.89 -10.97 -13.01
C TYR A 39 -0.96 -9.45 -13.03
N GLY A 40 -2.16 -8.90 -12.83
CA GLY A 40 -2.37 -7.44 -12.86
C GLY A 40 -1.90 -6.71 -11.60
N GLN A 41 -1.56 -7.43 -10.53
CA GLN A 41 -1.42 -6.87 -9.18
C GLN A 41 -2.61 -5.93 -8.90
N MET A 42 -2.39 -4.77 -8.27
CA MET A 42 -3.37 -3.70 -8.13
C MET A 42 -3.17 -2.72 -9.29
N THR A 43 -2.14 -1.87 -9.24
CA THR A 43 -1.99 -0.74 -10.17
C THR A 43 -1.20 -1.04 -11.43
N ALA A 44 -0.57 -2.22 -11.53
CA ALA A 44 0.26 -2.58 -12.67
C ALA A 44 -0.58 -2.81 -13.93
N GLY A 45 -1.55 -3.73 -13.85
CA GLY A 45 -2.46 -4.06 -14.95
C GLY A 45 -3.55 -3.01 -15.20
N SER A 46 -3.68 -2.00 -14.33
CA SER A 46 -4.67 -0.92 -14.44
C SER A 46 -4.06 0.47 -14.70
N TRP A 47 -2.74 0.51 -14.95
CA TRP A 47 -2.02 1.68 -15.47
C TRP A 47 -2.11 2.94 -14.60
N ILE A 48 -1.96 2.78 -13.28
CA ILE A 48 -1.96 3.92 -12.33
C ILE A 48 -0.84 3.80 -11.27
N TYR A 49 0.23 3.09 -11.63
CA TYR A 49 1.44 2.99 -10.83
C TYR A 49 2.31 4.25 -11.01
N ILE A 50 2.73 4.85 -9.89
CA ILE A 50 3.50 6.11 -9.87
C ILE A 50 4.86 5.96 -9.18
N GLY A 51 5.46 4.76 -9.32
CA GLY A 51 6.70 4.43 -8.61
C GLY A 51 6.48 4.13 -7.12
N SER A 52 7.56 4.16 -6.34
CA SER A 52 7.52 3.90 -4.89
C SER A 52 6.68 4.93 -4.13
N GLN A 53 6.45 6.10 -4.73
CA GLN A 53 5.60 7.13 -4.15
C GLN A 53 4.17 6.65 -3.91
N GLY A 54 3.66 5.70 -4.71
CA GLY A 54 2.27 5.22 -4.60
C GLY A 54 1.89 4.66 -3.21
N ILE A 55 2.87 4.18 -2.44
CA ILE A 55 2.65 3.60 -1.11
C ILE A 55 3.29 4.39 0.03
N VAL A 56 4.22 5.30 -0.26
CA VAL A 56 5.03 5.94 0.80
C VAL A 56 4.19 6.75 1.78
N GLN A 57 3.10 7.38 1.34
CA GLN A 57 2.16 8.01 2.28
C GLN A 57 1.43 6.99 3.14
N GLY A 58 0.95 5.87 2.58
CA GLY A 58 0.27 4.84 3.38
C GLY A 58 1.18 4.28 4.47
N THR A 59 2.47 4.12 4.15
CA THR A 59 3.49 3.72 5.14
C THR A 59 3.81 4.81 6.14
N PHE A 60 3.89 6.06 5.69
CA PHE A 60 4.04 7.21 6.58
C PHE A 60 2.87 7.31 7.57
N GLU A 61 1.63 7.14 7.11
CA GLU A 61 0.43 7.19 7.95
C GLU A 61 0.37 6.00 8.91
N THR A 62 0.77 4.80 8.46
CA THR A 62 0.85 3.62 9.33
C THR A 62 1.83 3.86 10.47
N PHE A 63 3.04 4.34 10.16
CA PHE A 63 4.05 4.64 11.18
C PHE A 63 3.66 5.82 12.07
N ALA A 64 3.02 6.85 11.52
CA ALA A 64 2.49 7.98 12.31
C ALA A 64 1.39 7.51 13.27
N ALA A 65 0.47 6.65 12.82
CA ALA A 65 -0.58 6.07 13.64
C ALA A 65 0.00 5.15 14.73
N ALA A 66 0.99 4.32 14.41
CA ALA A 66 1.69 3.50 15.39
C ALA A 66 2.43 4.38 16.43
N GLY A 67 3.09 5.45 15.99
CA GLY A 67 3.71 6.47 16.84
C GLY A 67 2.74 7.08 17.85
N ARG A 68 1.55 7.49 17.38
CA ARG A 68 0.49 8.03 18.25
C ARG A 68 -0.04 6.99 19.23
N LYS A 69 -0.31 5.77 18.76
CA LYS A 69 -0.92 4.70 19.56
C LYS A 69 0.00 4.19 20.67
N HIS A 70 1.30 4.05 20.39
CA HIS A 70 2.22 3.31 21.26
C HIS A 70 3.30 4.18 21.92
N PHE A 71 3.62 5.36 21.37
CA PHE A 71 4.77 6.16 21.81
C PHE A 71 4.44 7.63 22.11
N GLY A 72 3.16 7.97 22.26
CA GLY A 72 2.73 9.31 22.66
C GLY A 72 2.89 10.38 21.58
N GLY A 73 3.00 9.99 20.30
CA GLY A 73 2.97 10.93 19.17
C GLY A 73 3.79 10.49 17.97
N GLY A 74 5.13 10.60 18.08
CA GLY A 74 6.06 10.40 16.98
C GLY A 74 6.98 9.18 17.16
N LEU A 75 7.90 8.99 16.21
CA LEU A 75 8.90 7.93 16.23
C LEU A 75 10.33 8.44 16.42
N SER A 76 10.51 9.68 16.89
CA SER A 76 11.84 10.21 17.24
C SER A 76 12.56 9.26 18.19
N ARG A 77 13.81 8.93 17.84
CA ARG A 77 14.69 7.99 18.56
C ARG A 77 14.17 6.55 18.67
N LYS A 78 13.15 6.18 17.89
CA LYS A 78 12.61 4.82 17.84
C LYS A 78 13.25 4.02 16.73
N LEU A 79 13.49 2.73 16.97
CA LEU A 79 14.00 1.79 15.98
C LEU A 79 12.84 1.04 15.32
N VAL A 80 12.70 1.23 14.01
CA VAL A 80 11.80 0.48 13.14
C VAL A 80 12.63 -0.55 12.37
N VAL A 81 12.26 -1.83 12.45
CA VAL A 81 12.89 -2.91 11.68
C VAL A 81 11.87 -3.51 10.72
N SER A 82 12.28 -3.71 9.47
CA SER A 82 11.43 -4.38 8.47
C SER A 82 12.25 -5.17 7.44
N GLY A 83 11.60 -6.15 6.81
CA GLY A 83 12.11 -6.82 5.63
C GLY A 83 11.58 -6.25 4.31
N GLY A 84 12.37 -6.45 3.24
CA GLY A 84 12.00 -6.13 1.86
C GLY A 84 12.25 -4.67 1.48
N MET A 85 13.21 -4.45 0.59
CA MET A 85 13.55 -3.15 -0.01
C MET A 85 13.19 -3.15 -1.50
N GLY A 86 12.05 -3.79 -1.82
CA GLY A 86 11.48 -3.91 -3.17
C GLY A 86 10.83 -2.62 -3.69
N GLY A 87 10.00 -2.71 -4.74
CA GLY A 87 9.34 -1.54 -5.33
C GLY A 87 8.49 -0.76 -4.32
N MET A 88 7.67 -1.51 -3.56
CA MET A 88 6.85 -0.98 -2.47
C MET A 88 7.63 -0.96 -1.15
N GLY A 89 8.34 -2.07 -0.84
CA GLY A 89 9.27 -2.21 0.31
C GLY A 89 10.23 -1.05 0.51
N GLY A 90 10.75 -0.51 -0.59
CA GLY A 90 11.69 0.60 -0.58
C GLY A 90 11.09 1.94 -0.15
N ALA A 91 9.78 2.04 0.07
CA ALA A 91 9.14 3.22 0.64
C ALA A 91 9.24 3.28 2.18
N GLN A 92 9.45 2.13 2.83
CA GLN A 92 9.52 2.01 4.29
C GLN A 92 10.59 2.88 4.95
N PRO A 93 11.83 2.96 4.42
CA PRO A 93 12.88 3.74 5.09
C PRO A 93 12.56 5.23 5.10
N LEU A 94 12.16 5.79 3.96
CA LEU A 94 11.73 7.18 3.87
C LEU A 94 10.50 7.46 4.75
N ALA A 95 9.49 6.59 4.74
CA ALA A 95 8.31 6.76 5.58
C ALA A 95 8.64 6.78 7.08
N ALA A 96 9.60 5.96 7.52
CA ALA A 96 10.06 5.91 8.89
C ALA A 96 10.86 7.17 9.27
N THR A 97 11.80 7.62 8.43
CA THR A 97 12.61 8.82 8.70
C THR A 97 11.78 10.10 8.66
N LEU A 98 10.74 10.19 7.82
CA LEU A 98 9.74 11.28 7.83
C LEU A 98 8.89 11.33 9.13
N ASN A 99 8.90 10.24 9.91
CA ASN A 99 8.32 10.19 11.26
C ASN A 99 9.38 10.34 12.38
N GLY A 100 10.63 10.63 12.02
CA GLY A 100 11.75 10.84 12.95
C GLY A 100 12.44 9.55 13.39
N ALA A 101 12.10 8.40 12.80
CA ALA A 101 12.62 7.11 13.25
C ALA A 101 14.02 6.80 12.75
N GLN A 102 14.68 5.91 13.48
CA GLN A 102 15.77 5.08 12.99
C GLN A 102 15.15 3.88 12.27
N PHE A 103 15.64 3.56 11.07
CA PHE A 103 15.11 2.46 10.27
C PHE A 103 16.19 1.48 9.84
N LEU A 104 15.95 0.19 10.06
CA LEU A 104 16.74 -0.90 9.49
C LEU A 104 15.87 -1.73 8.54
N GLY A 105 16.20 -1.71 7.24
CA GLY A 105 15.54 -2.51 6.22
C GLY A 105 16.42 -3.66 5.75
N VAL A 106 15.94 -4.90 5.84
CA VAL A 106 16.71 -6.08 5.43
C VAL A 106 16.30 -6.53 4.03
N ASP A 107 17.26 -6.67 3.11
CA ASP A 107 17.02 -7.25 1.79
C ASP A 107 18.23 -8.10 1.36
N VAL A 108 17.96 -9.23 0.72
CA VAL A 108 19.01 -10.17 0.27
C VAL A 108 19.74 -9.65 -0.97
N ASP A 109 19.10 -8.77 -1.74
CA ASP A 109 19.64 -8.23 -2.99
C ASP A 109 20.18 -6.81 -2.76
N ALA A 110 21.51 -6.69 -2.68
CA ALA A 110 22.19 -5.42 -2.49
C ALA A 110 21.84 -4.39 -3.60
N ALA A 111 21.54 -4.84 -4.82
CA ALA A 111 21.15 -3.94 -5.90
C ALA A 111 19.78 -3.30 -5.65
N ARG A 112 18.90 -3.98 -4.89
CA ARG A 112 17.63 -3.38 -4.45
C ARG A 112 17.89 -2.26 -3.46
N ILE A 113 18.73 -2.48 -2.46
CA ILE A 113 19.05 -1.44 -1.46
C ILE A 113 19.74 -0.25 -2.15
N GLN A 114 20.73 -0.50 -3.00
CA GLN A 114 21.45 0.55 -3.74
C GLN A 114 20.49 1.42 -4.55
N LYS A 115 19.53 0.80 -5.27
CA LYS A 115 18.53 1.55 -6.01
C LYS A 115 17.71 2.51 -5.13
N ARG A 116 17.50 2.21 -3.85
CA ARG A 116 16.73 3.07 -2.93
C ARG A 116 17.57 4.25 -2.50
N ILE A 117 18.86 4.03 -2.25
CA ILE A 117 19.84 5.10 -2.03
C ILE A 117 19.87 6.05 -3.24
N ASP A 118 20.01 5.50 -4.45
CA ASP A 118 20.08 6.30 -5.68
C ASP A 118 18.83 7.16 -5.89
N THR A 119 17.66 6.70 -5.42
CA THR A 119 16.39 7.44 -5.49
C THR A 119 16.07 8.30 -4.26
N GLY A 120 16.98 8.39 -3.28
CA GLY A 120 16.77 9.16 -2.04
C GLY A 120 15.77 8.57 -1.04
N TYR A 121 15.46 7.27 -1.16
CA TYR A 121 14.52 6.56 -0.28
C TYR A 121 15.19 5.84 0.90
N CYS A 122 16.52 5.73 0.90
CA CYS A 122 17.33 5.10 1.95
C CYS A 122 18.68 5.86 2.06
N ASP A 123 19.25 5.98 3.27
CA ASP A 123 20.45 6.82 3.46
C ASP A 123 21.75 6.04 3.33
N ARG A 124 21.82 4.83 3.91
CA ARG A 124 23.04 4.00 3.94
C ARG A 124 22.75 2.54 3.61
N ILE A 125 23.79 1.82 3.20
CA ILE A 125 23.80 0.37 3.03
C ILE A 125 24.94 -0.23 3.86
N SER A 126 24.70 -1.39 4.46
CA SER A 126 25.74 -2.21 5.09
C SER A 126 25.52 -3.69 4.78
N ALA A 127 26.60 -4.47 4.79
CA ALA A 127 26.56 -5.94 4.80
C ALA A 127 26.90 -6.52 6.19
N SER A 128 27.04 -5.67 7.21
CA SER A 128 27.36 -6.04 8.58
C SER A 128 26.24 -5.55 9.51
N LEU A 129 25.64 -6.49 10.24
CA LEU A 129 24.64 -6.14 11.25
C LEU A 129 25.23 -5.25 12.35
N ASP A 130 26.48 -5.49 12.74
CA ASP A 130 27.16 -4.71 13.80
C ASP A 130 27.37 -3.25 13.37
N GLU A 131 27.80 -3.03 12.14
CA GLU A 131 27.99 -1.68 11.58
C GLU A 131 26.66 -0.95 11.45
N ALA A 132 25.63 -1.63 10.91
CA ALA A 132 24.30 -1.05 10.75
C ALA A 132 23.70 -0.61 12.10
N LEU A 133 23.80 -1.46 13.13
CA LEU A 133 23.33 -1.13 14.48
C LEU A 133 24.13 0.01 15.12
N ALA A 134 25.45 0.07 14.89
CA ALA A 134 26.29 1.15 15.40
C ALA A 134 25.89 2.52 14.83
N TRP A 135 25.67 2.61 13.51
CA TRP A 135 25.20 3.86 12.87
C TRP A 135 23.82 4.29 13.37
N LEU A 136 22.88 3.34 13.50
CA LEU A 136 21.54 3.64 13.98
C LEU A 136 21.54 4.12 15.44
N GLU A 137 22.39 3.53 16.28
CA GLU A 137 22.53 3.95 17.68
C GLU A 137 23.18 5.34 17.79
N GLU A 138 24.22 5.63 17.00
CA GLU A 138 24.83 6.96 16.92
C GLU A 138 23.79 8.03 16.51
N ALA A 139 23.05 7.77 15.44
CA ALA A 139 21.99 8.66 14.96
C ALA A 139 20.85 8.82 16.00
N ARG A 140 20.49 7.75 16.69
CA ARG A 140 19.51 7.76 17.80
C ARG A 140 19.95 8.66 18.95
N GLN A 141 21.23 8.64 19.31
CA GLN A 141 21.79 9.48 20.37
C GLN A 141 21.76 10.96 20.00
N ASN A 142 21.98 11.27 18.72
CA ASN A 142 21.97 12.63 18.16
C ASN A 142 20.57 13.16 17.78
N ASP A 143 19.52 12.33 17.90
CA ASP A 143 18.15 12.68 17.47
C ASP A 143 18.03 12.95 15.96
N GLU A 144 18.87 12.28 15.16
CA GLU A 144 18.89 12.42 13.71
C GLU A 144 18.23 11.20 13.08
N PRO A 145 17.13 11.32 12.33
CA PRO A 145 16.53 10.17 11.66
C PRO A 145 17.49 9.59 10.61
N LEU A 146 17.72 8.28 10.67
CA LEU A 146 18.60 7.58 9.72
C LEU A 146 17.95 6.27 9.25
N SER A 147 18.06 6.00 7.96
CA SER A 147 17.69 4.73 7.37
C SER A 147 18.89 3.95 6.84
N VAL A 148 19.00 2.68 7.24
CA VAL A 148 20.06 1.77 6.83
C VAL A 148 19.44 0.54 6.18
N GLY A 149 19.84 0.24 4.96
CA GLY A 149 19.58 -1.05 4.32
C GLY A 149 20.66 -2.07 4.66
N LEU A 150 20.27 -3.22 5.22
CA LEU A 150 21.16 -4.33 5.52
C LEU A 150 21.04 -5.42 4.45
N VAL A 151 22.17 -5.75 3.82
CA VAL A 151 22.27 -6.90 2.92
C VAL A 151 22.21 -8.18 3.76
N GLY A 152 21.10 -8.91 3.70
CA GLY A 152 20.89 -10.11 4.50
C GLY A 152 19.52 -10.76 4.30
N ASN A 153 19.31 -11.91 4.92
CA ASN A 153 18.01 -12.59 4.90
C ASN A 153 17.26 -12.33 6.22
N CYS A 154 16.00 -11.92 6.15
CA CYS A 154 15.18 -11.67 7.35
C CYS A 154 15.02 -12.91 8.23
N ALA A 155 14.98 -14.10 7.61
CA ALA A 155 14.93 -15.38 8.32
C ALA A 155 16.24 -15.74 9.04
N ASP A 156 17.30 -14.96 8.85
CA ASP A 156 18.57 -15.10 9.59
C ASP A 156 18.78 -13.91 10.55
N VAL A 157 18.48 -12.69 10.08
CA VAL A 157 18.68 -11.44 10.84
C VAL A 157 17.73 -11.33 12.03
N LEU A 158 16.44 -11.60 11.89
CA LEU A 158 15.51 -11.46 13.03
C LEU A 158 15.76 -12.49 14.14
N PRO A 159 16.07 -13.77 13.85
CA PRO A 159 16.55 -14.69 14.89
C PRO A 159 17.83 -14.20 15.58
N GLU A 160 18.73 -13.55 14.87
CA GLU A 160 19.94 -12.96 15.46
C GLU A 160 19.59 -11.79 16.41
N PHE A 161 18.64 -10.92 16.03
CA PHE A 161 18.12 -9.87 16.93
C PHE A 161 17.60 -10.47 18.24
N ALA A 162 16.77 -11.50 18.12
CA ALA A 162 16.20 -12.20 19.27
C ALA A 162 17.29 -12.80 20.16
N ARG A 163 18.31 -13.44 19.57
CA ARG A 163 19.46 -14.03 20.30
C ARG A 163 20.30 -12.98 21.02
N ARG A 164 20.53 -11.82 20.39
CA ARG A 164 21.32 -10.72 20.95
C ARG A 164 20.54 -9.87 21.96
N GLY A 165 19.22 -10.07 22.07
CA GLY A 165 18.36 -9.21 22.90
C GLY A 165 18.17 -7.80 22.33
N VAL A 166 18.37 -7.63 21.02
CA VAL A 166 18.08 -6.37 20.33
C VAL A 166 16.58 -6.36 19.99
N VAL A 167 15.80 -5.60 20.74
CA VAL A 167 14.34 -5.49 20.56
C VAL A 167 14.03 -4.17 19.86
N PRO A 168 13.49 -4.19 18.63
CA PRO A 168 13.06 -2.95 17.96
C PRO A 168 11.81 -2.38 18.63
N ASP A 169 11.59 -1.07 18.50
CA ASP A 169 10.35 -0.43 18.97
C ASP A 169 9.16 -0.83 18.07
N LEU A 170 9.34 -0.77 16.75
CA LEU A 170 8.38 -1.27 15.76
C LEU A 170 9.00 -2.39 14.90
N LEU A 171 8.24 -3.45 14.66
CA LEU A 171 8.64 -4.56 13.79
C LEU A 171 7.55 -4.90 12.77
N THR A 172 7.94 -5.00 11.51
CA THR A 172 7.01 -5.33 10.42
C THR A 172 7.75 -6.06 9.29
N ASP A 173 7.06 -6.38 8.19
CA ASP A 173 7.68 -7.00 7.02
C ASP A 173 6.96 -6.62 5.72
N GLN A 174 7.74 -6.35 4.67
CA GLN A 174 7.26 -6.12 3.31
C GLN A 174 8.08 -6.87 2.24
N THR A 175 8.68 -8.01 2.61
CA THR A 175 9.15 -8.97 1.60
C THR A 175 8.01 -9.40 0.67
N SER A 176 8.32 -9.94 -0.50
CA SER A 176 7.28 -10.43 -1.43
C SER A 176 6.79 -11.82 -1.04
N ALA A 177 6.39 -12.03 0.23
CA ALA A 177 5.93 -13.32 0.75
C ALA A 177 4.71 -13.89 0.01
N HIS A 178 3.89 -13.02 -0.60
CA HIS A 178 2.71 -13.38 -1.39
C HIS A 178 2.97 -14.33 -2.59
N ASP A 179 4.22 -14.43 -3.05
CA ASP A 179 4.65 -15.36 -4.09
C ASP A 179 5.89 -16.14 -3.62
N PRO A 180 5.71 -17.31 -2.96
CA PRO A 180 6.82 -18.10 -2.44
C PRO A 180 7.84 -18.55 -3.48
N LEU A 181 7.49 -18.56 -4.77
CA LEU A 181 8.40 -18.97 -5.84
C LEU A 181 9.28 -17.83 -6.33
N ASN A 182 8.72 -16.62 -6.50
CA ASN A 182 9.45 -15.50 -7.09
C ASN A 182 9.90 -14.45 -6.08
N GLY A 183 9.24 -14.37 -4.93
CA GLY A 183 9.28 -13.21 -4.05
C GLY A 183 10.06 -13.36 -2.75
N TYR A 184 10.28 -14.58 -2.25
CA TYR A 184 10.98 -14.83 -0.99
C TYR A 184 12.18 -15.73 -1.20
N VAL A 185 13.37 -15.28 -0.80
CA VAL A 185 14.60 -16.05 -0.95
C VAL A 185 14.80 -16.94 0.28
N PRO A 186 14.97 -18.27 0.11
CA PRO A 186 15.22 -19.16 1.23
C PRO A 186 16.48 -18.80 2.02
N SER A 187 16.45 -18.99 3.33
CA SER A 187 17.62 -18.87 4.20
C SER A 187 18.68 -19.93 3.84
N GLY A 188 19.95 -19.59 4.10
CA GLY A 188 21.11 -20.46 3.88
C GLY A 188 21.54 -20.59 2.42
N LEU A 189 21.06 -19.72 1.53
CA LEU A 189 21.49 -19.62 0.13
C LEU A 189 21.99 -18.20 -0.17
N SER A 190 23.03 -18.10 -0.98
CA SER A 190 23.32 -16.87 -1.71
C SER A 190 22.21 -16.57 -2.74
N LEU A 191 22.13 -15.32 -3.18
CA LEU A 191 21.14 -14.93 -4.19
C LEU A 191 21.32 -15.71 -5.50
N SER A 192 22.56 -15.97 -5.92
CA SER A 192 22.85 -16.78 -7.12
C SER A 192 22.36 -18.22 -6.97
N GLU A 193 22.67 -18.88 -5.84
CA GLU A 193 22.23 -20.27 -5.60
C GLU A 193 20.70 -20.36 -5.51
N ALA A 194 20.04 -19.34 -4.95
CA ALA A 194 18.59 -19.26 -4.90
C ALA A 194 17.97 -19.15 -6.31
N LEU A 195 18.58 -18.36 -7.20
CA LEU A 195 18.12 -18.24 -8.59
C LEU A 195 18.30 -19.55 -9.37
N ASP A 196 19.42 -20.23 -9.17
CA ASP A 196 19.68 -21.54 -9.77
C ASP A 196 18.70 -22.61 -9.26
N LEU A 197 18.43 -22.63 -7.95
CA LEU A 197 17.42 -23.54 -7.37
C LEU A 197 16.03 -23.27 -7.94
N ARG A 198 15.63 -22.00 -8.04
CA ARG A 198 14.32 -21.61 -8.60
C ARG A 198 14.11 -22.11 -10.02
N ALA A 199 15.16 -22.09 -10.84
CA ALA A 199 15.10 -22.53 -12.23
C ALA A 199 15.08 -24.05 -12.37
N ASN A 200 15.85 -24.75 -11.54
CA ASN A 200 16.07 -26.20 -11.68
C ASN A 200 15.05 -27.04 -10.89
N ASP A 201 14.62 -26.58 -9.70
CA ASP A 201 13.67 -27.26 -8.83
C ASP A 201 12.75 -26.24 -8.12
N PRO A 202 11.73 -25.73 -8.83
CA PRO A 202 10.83 -24.71 -8.30
C PRO A 202 9.99 -25.20 -7.11
N ASP A 203 9.70 -26.49 -7.01
CA ASP A 203 8.93 -27.06 -5.90
C ASP A 203 9.76 -27.09 -4.61
N GLU A 204 11.03 -27.51 -4.71
CA GLU A 204 11.97 -27.42 -3.59
C GLU A 204 12.23 -25.96 -3.18
N TYR A 205 12.32 -25.04 -4.15
CA TYR A 205 12.43 -23.60 -3.86
C TYR A 205 11.25 -23.13 -3.00
N VAL A 206 10.02 -23.41 -3.43
CA VAL A 206 8.80 -23.03 -2.68
C VAL A 206 8.81 -23.65 -1.28
N ARG A 207 9.14 -24.94 -1.15
CA ARG A 207 9.20 -25.62 0.15
C ARG A 207 10.18 -24.92 1.10
N ARG A 208 11.37 -24.57 0.63
CA ARG A 208 12.38 -23.87 1.43
C ARG A 208 12.01 -22.42 1.73
N SER A 209 11.34 -21.74 0.81
CA SER A 209 10.82 -20.38 1.05
C SER A 209 9.77 -20.37 2.16
N LEU A 210 8.82 -21.31 2.14
CA LEU A 210 7.80 -21.46 3.19
C LEU A 210 8.42 -21.77 4.55
N ALA A 211 9.42 -22.66 4.61
CA ALA A 211 10.16 -22.93 5.83
C ALA A 211 10.89 -21.68 6.37
N SER A 212 11.46 -20.87 5.48
CA SER A 212 12.15 -19.63 5.87
C SER A 212 11.17 -18.56 6.35
N MET A 213 9.98 -18.44 5.73
CA MET A 213 8.92 -17.56 6.22
C MET A 213 8.43 -17.99 7.62
N ALA A 214 8.35 -19.29 7.90
CA ALA A 214 7.98 -19.79 9.22
C ALA A 214 9.00 -19.36 10.29
N GLU A 215 10.30 -19.50 10.03
CA GLU A 215 11.37 -19.04 10.94
C GLU A 215 11.35 -17.51 11.12
N HIS A 216 11.14 -16.75 10.04
CA HIS A 216 10.97 -15.30 10.09
C HIS A 216 9.82 -14.93 11.05
N VAL A 217 8.63 -15.51 10.88
CA VAL A 217 7.47 -15.19 11.72
C VAL A 217 7.66 -15.65 13.17
N ARG A 218 8.31 -16.79 13.42
CA ARG A 218 8.68 -17.21 14.79
C ARG A 218 9.57 -16.15 15.46
N ALA A 219 10.55 -15.61 14.76
CA ALA A 219 11.39 -14.53 15.29
C ALA A 219 10.59 -13.24 15.54
N MET A 220 9.65 -12.89 14.66
CA MET A 220 8.75 -11.76 14.89
C MET A 220 7.89 -11.93 16.15
N LEU A 221 7.35 -13.14 16.37
CA LEU A 221 6.60 -13.48 17.58
C LEU A 221 7.47 -13.43 18.84
N GLU A 222 8.72 -13.93 18.77
CA GLU A 222 9.65 -13.86 19.90
C GLU A 222 10.01 -12.41 20.25
N LEU A 223 10.31 -11.58 19.26
CA LEU A 223 10.59 -10.15 19.47
C LEU A 223 9.36 -9.40 19.98
N LYS A 224 8.15 -9.76 19.51
CA LYS A 224 6.89 -9.26 20.05
C LYS A 224 6.75 -9.60 21.53
N ALA A 225 7.01 -10.85 21.93
CA ALA A 225 6.96 -11.28 23.32
C ALA A 225 7.98 -10.54 24.21
N LYS A 226 9.08 -10.05 23.62
CA LYS A 226 10.08 -9.19 24.28
C LYS A 226 9.71 -7.70 24.30
N GLY A 227 8.58 -7.31 23.71
CA GLY A 227 8.04 -5.95 23.79
C GLY A 227 8.05 -5.15 22.48
N ALA A 228 8.49 -5.74 21.35
CA ALA A 228 8.37 -5.07 20.06
C ALA A 228 6.89 -4.91 19.67
N VAL A 229 6.51 -3.72 19.20
CA VAL A 229 5.19 -3.53 18.60
C VAL A 229 5.24 -4.09 17.19
N THR A 230 4.63 -5.25 17.01
CA THR A 230 4.75 -6.04 15.78
C THR A 230 3.43 -6.08 15.02
N PHE A 231 3.47 -5.86 13.70
CA PHE A 231 2.31 -5.95 12.80
C PHE A 231 2.70 -6.43 11.40
N ASP A 232 1.75 -7.01 10.69
CA ASP A 232 1.89 -7.44 9.29
C ASP A 232 1.55 -6.30 8.33
N TYR A 233 2.39 -6.14 7.29
CA TYR A 233 2.23 -5.08 6.30
C TYR A 233 1.68 -5.56 4.95
N GLY A 234 0.81 -6.57 4.99
CA GLY A 234 -0.07 -6.89 3.88
C GLY A 234 0.57 -7.67 2.75
N ASN A 235 1.56 -8.52 3.07
CA ASN A 235 2.23 -9.41 2.13
C ASN A 235 1.89 -10.90 2.32
N ASN A 236 0.97 -11.21 3.25
CA ASN A 236 0.51 -12.57 3.57
C ASN A 236 1.57 -13.50 4.18
N ILE A 237 2.63 -12.96 4.80
CA ILE A 237 3.66 -13.78 5.44
C ILE A 237 3.09 -14.64 6.58
N ARG A 238 2.12 -14.11 7.35
CA ARG A 238 1.43 -14.86 8.42
C ARG A 238 0.66 -16.05 7.88
N GLY A 239 -0.06 -15.89 6.75
CA GLY A 239 -0.80 -16.98 6.13
C GLY A 239 0.11 -18.11 5.67
N PHE A 240 1.25 -17.78 5.05
CA PHE A 240 2.23 -18.80 4.65
C PHE A 240 2.93 -19.44 5.84
N ALA A 241 3.32 -18.68 6.87
CA ALA A 241 3.88 -19.23 8.09
C ALA A 241 2.90 -20.16 8.83
N PHE A 242 1.62 -19.79 8.88
CA PHE A 242 0.56 -20.64 9.42
C PHE A 242 0.45 -21.96 8.67
N SER A 243 0.43 -21.90 7.32
CA SER A 243 0.42 -23.11 6.47
C SER A 243 1.67 -23.98 6.65
N ALA A 244 2.79 -23.38 7.09
CA ALA A 244 4.05 -24.05 7.40
C ALA A 244 4.19 -24.46 8.89
N GLY A 245 3.12 -24.35 9.68
CA GLY A 245 3.05 -24.89 11.05
C GLY A 245 3.21 -23.88 12.18
N VAL A 246 3.26 -22.57 11.92
CA VAL A 246 3.28 -21.53 12.96
C VAL A 246 1.82 -21.19 13.35
N GLN A 247 1.25 -21.95 14.29
CA GLN A 247 -0.19 -21.87 14.62
C GLN A 247 -0.62 -20.52 15.20
N ASP A 248 0.31 -19.82 15.84
CA ASP A 248 0.19 -18.50 16.46
C ASP A 248 0.62 -17.35 15.52
N ALA A 249 0.82 -17.60 14.22
CA ALA A 249 1.24 -16.57 13.26
C ALA A 249 0.31 -15.34 13.21
N PHE A 250 -0.99 -15.56 13.44
CA PHE A 250 -2.02 -14.50 13.45
C PHE A 250 -2.11 -13.74 14.78
N ASP A 251 -1.30 -14.09 15.79
CA ASP A 251 -1.12 -13.22 16.95
C ASP A 251 -0.46 -11.90 16.55
N ILE A 252 0.23 -11.84 15.40
CA ILE A 252 0.65 -10.59 14.76
C ILE A 252 -0.54 -10.01 13.99
N PRO A 253 -1.08 -8.84 14.37
CA PRO A 253 -2.23 -8.25 13.67
C PRO A 253 -1.80 -7.57 12.35
N GLY A 254 -2.73 -7.46 11.39
CA GLY A 254 -2.52 -6.67 10.18
C GLY A 254 -2.53 -5.16 10.44
N PHE A 255 -1.78 -4.39 9.65
CA PHE A 255 -1.71 -2.93 9.82
C PHE A 255 -3.04 -2.21 9.58
N VAL A 256 -3.95 -2.77 8.78
CA VAL A 256 -5.22 -2.13 8.48
C VAL A 256 -6.16 -2.11 9.68
N PRO A 257 -6.52 -3.26 10.31
CA PRO A 257 -7.30 -3.23 11.54
C PRO A 257 -6.63 -2.41 12.65
N GLU A 258 -5.29 -2.41 12.71
CA GLU A 258 -4.56 -1.73 13.78
C GLU A 258 -4.49 -0.20 13.66
N TYR A 259 -4.34 0.31 12.43
CA TYR A 259 -3.91 1.69 12.19
C TYR A 259 -4.68 2.42 11.08
N ILE A 260 -5.13 1.73 10.04
CA ILE A 260 -5.65 2.39 8.82
C ILE A 260 -7.17 2.44 8.78
N ARG A 261 -7.87 1.46 9.36
CA ARG A 261 -9.33 1.36 9.25
C ARG A 261 -10.10 2.61 9.68
N PRO A 262 -9.71 3.36 10.73
CA PRO A 262 -10.37 4.63 11.05
C PRO A 262 -10.38 5.61 9.87
N MET A 263 -9.28 5.71 9.13
CA MET A 263 -9.22 6.55 7.91
C MET A 263 -10.15 6.02 6.81
N PHE A 264 -10.29 4.71 6.66
CA PHE A 264 -11.24 4.12 5.71
C PHE A 264 -12.70 4.44 6.07
N CYS A 265 -13.02 4.55 7.37
CA CYS A 265 -14.35 4.96 7.83
C CYS A 265 -14.70 6.40 7.40
N GLU A 266 -13.69 7.26 7.20
CA GLU A 266 -13.83 8.63 6.69
C GLU A 266 -13.82 8.73 5.14
N GLY A 267 -13.63 7.60 4.46
CA GLY A 267 -13.43 7.51 3.02
C GLY A 267 -12.02 7.92 2.55
N ARG A 268 -11.06 8.05 3.47
CA ARG A 268 -9.65 8.33 3.15
C ARG A 268 -8.97 7.08 2.61
N GLY A 269 -7.95 7.30 1.79
CA GLY A 269 -7.16 6.24 1.17
C GLY A 269 -6.19 6.80 0.13
N PRO A 270 -5.44 5.95 -0.60
CA PRO A 270 -4.29 6.33 -1.42
C PRO A 270 -4.66 7.01 -2.75
N PHE A 271 -5.40 8.11 -2.64
CA PHE A 271 -5.76 9.02 -3.72
C PHE A 271 -4.51 9.68 -4.30
N ARG A 272 -4.42 9.71 -5.63
CA ARG A 272 -3.23 10.16 -6.37
C ARG A 272 -3.59 10.84 -7.67
N TRP A 273 -2.65 11.61 -8.19
CA TRP A 273 -2.74 12.18 -9.52
C TRP A 273 -1.39 12.26 -10.21
N ALA A 274 -1.41 12.35 -11.54
CA ALA A 274 -0.23 12.46 -12.38
C ALA A 274 -0.43 13.53 -13.47
N ALA A 275 0.59 14.34 -13.69
CA ALA A 275 0.60 15.40 -14.69
C ALA A 275 0.97 14.85 -16.07
N LEU A 276 0.03 14.86 -17.02
CA LEU A 276 0.30 14.35 -18.38
C LEU A 276 1.23 15.25 -19.20
N SER A 277 1.48 16.48 -18.74
CA SER A 277 2.49 17.39 -19.31
C SER A 277 3.91 16.83 -19.18
N GLY A 278 4.16 16.03 -18.14
CA GLY A 278 5.52 15.68 -17.73
C GLY A 278 6.24 16.79 -16.96
N ASP A 279 5.59 17.95 -16.73
CA ASP A 279 6.19 19.09 -16.03
C ASP A 279 5.99 18.96 -14.50
N PRO A 280 7.07 18.90 -13.70
CA PRO A 280 6.96 18.83 -12.25
C PRO A 280 6.28 20.06 -11.63
N GLU A 281 6.24 21.19 -12.33
CA GLU A 281 5.58 22.40 -11.85
C GLU A 281 4.07 22.24 -11.72
N ASP A 282 3.43 21.42 -12.55
CA ASP A 282 2.01 21.10 -12.39
C ASP A 282 1.75 20.35 -11.06
N ILE A 283 2.70 19.53 -10.61
CA ILE A 283 2.62 18.91 -9.29
C ILE A 283 2.87 19.91 -8.17
N ARG A 284 3.84 20.82 -8.30
CA ARG A 284 4.06 21.88 -7.27
C ARG A 284 2.84 22.79 -7.11
N LYS A 285 2.18 23.13 -8.21
CA LYS A 285 0.93 23.90 -8.21
C LYS A 285 -0.21 23.13 -7.54
N THR A 286 -0.37 21.85 -7.85
CA THR A 286 -1.40 21.03 -7.18
C THR A 286 -1.09 20.75 -5.71
N ASP A 287 0.19 20.68 -5.31
CA ASP A 287 0.59 20.64 -3.90
C ASP A 287 0.14 21.92 -3.17
N GLN A 288 0.34 23.10 -3.77
CA GLN A 288 -0.17 24.37 -3.22
C GLN A 288 -1.70 24.38 -3.13
N LEU A 289 -2.40 23.92 -4.17
CA LEU A 289 -3.86 23.84 -4.19
C LEU A 289 -4.40 22.95 -3.06
N VAL A 290 -3.73 21.83 -2.77
CA VAL A 290 -4.08 20.97 -1.62
C VAL A 290 -3.98 21.74 -0.30
N LEU A 291 -2.90 22.51 -0.11
CA LEU A 291 -2.69 23.31 1.10
C LEU A 291 -3.70 24.47 1.23
N GLU A 292 -4.14 25.05 0.10
CA GLU A 292 -5.15 26.11 0.05
C GLU A 292 -6.55 25.59 0.38
N LEU A 293 -6.93 24.42 -0.16
CA LEU A 293 -8.26 23.85 0.04
C LEU A 293 -8.44 23.20 1.41
N PHE A 294 -7.37 22.66 1.99
CA PHE A 294 -7.41 21.90 3.24
C PHE A 294 -6.42 22.44 4.30
N PRO A 295 -6.48 23.74 4.65
CA PRO A 295 -5.47 24.38 5.50
C PRO A 295 -5.47 23.90 6.95
N HIS A 296 -6.55 23.21 7.37
CA HIS A 296 -6.74 22.75 8.74
C HIS A 296 -6.19 21.34 9.00
N ASP A 297 -5.84 20.58 7.96
CA ASP A 297 -5.28 19.23 8.14
C ASP A 297 -3.76 19.30 8.32
N GLU A 298 -3.31 19.25 9.57
CA GLU A 298 -1.89 19.34 9.91
C GLU A 298 -1.05 18.16 9.40
N VAL A 299 -1.64 16.95 9.35
CA VAL A 299 -0.95 15.74 8.88
C VAL A 299 -0.75 15.83 7.38
N LEU A 300 -1.79 16.18 6.64
CA LEU A 300 -1.73 16.42 5.21
C LEU A 300 -0.78 17.57 4.85
N ARG A 301 -0.81 18.68 5.60
CA ARG A 301 0.14 19.79 5.41
C ARG A 301 1.59 19.32 5.60
N ARG A 302 1.86 18.60 6.68
CA ARG A 302 3.18 18.03 6.97
C ARG A 302 3.60 17.06 5.86
N TRP A 303 2.70 16.18 5.44
CA TRP A 303 2.92 15.22 4.36
C TRP A 303 3.32 15.94 3.06
N ILE A 304 2.50 16.87 2.56
CA ILE A 304 2.76 17.60 1.31
C ILE A 304 4.07 18.38 1.38
N THR A 305 4.36 19.04 2.50
CA THR A 305 5.62 19.79 2.69
C THR A 305 6.84 18.87 2.60
N LEU A 306 6.79 17.73 3.28
CA LEU A 306 7.89 16.75 3.28
C LEU A 306 8.02 16.05 1.93
N ALA A 307 6.90 15.72 1.29
CA ALA A 307 6.85 15.07 -0.01
C ALA A 307 7.42 15.96 -1.13
N ALA A 308 7.24 17.27 -1.04
CA ALA A 308 7.82 18.24 -1.97
C ALA A 308 9.35 18.32 -1.86
N ASP A 309 9.90 18.16 -0.66
CA ASP A 309 11.36 18.21 -0.40
C ASP A 309 12.05 16.87 -0.68
N LYS A 310 11.45 15.76 -0.23
CA LYS A 310 12.13 14.45 -0.20
C LYS A 310 11.82 13.51 -1.35
N ILE A 311 10.67 13.65 -2.02
CA ILE A 311 10.26 12.68 -3.04
C ILE A 311 10.71 13.12 -4.41
N GLN A 312 11.59 12.32 -5.01
CA GLN A 312 11.96 12.44 -6.42
C GLN A 312 10.89 11.80 -7.31
N PHE A 313 10.48 12.50 -8.37
CA PHE A 313 9.53 11.96 -9.33
C PHE A 313 10.12 10.82 -10.16
N GLN A 314 9.27 9.86 -10.55
CA GLN A 314 9.64 8.71 -11.36
C GLN A 314 8.70 8.61 -12.57
N GLY A 315 9.20 8.92 -13.77
CA GLY A 315 8.36 9.01 -14.97
C GLY A 315 7.57 10.32 -15.00
N LEU A 316 6.27 10.27 -15.28
CA LEU A 316 5.41 11.45 -15.16
C LEU A 316 5.40 11.94 -13.71
N PRO A 317 5.59 13.24 -13.45
CA PRO A 317 5.41 13.81 -12.13
C PRO A 317 4.02 13.48 -11.59
N ALA A 318 4.00 12.95 -10.38
CA ALA A 318 2.79 12.46 -9.73
C ALA A 318 2.86 12.72 -8.24
N ARG A 319 1.71 12.73 -7.59
CA ARG A 319 1.59 12.92 -6.14
C ARG A 319 0.57 11.96 -5.56
N ILE A 320 0.89 11.42 -4.39
CA ILE A 320 -0.05 10.73 -3.50
C ILE A 320 -0.47 11.72 -2.40
N CYS A 321 -1.76 11.80 -2.12
CA CYS A 321 -2.32 12.56 -0.99
C CYS A 321 -3.61 11.90 -0.54
N TRP A 322 -3.64 11.36 0.69
CA TRP A 322 -4.82 10.70 1.22
C TRP A 322 -5.93 11.71 1.52
N LEU A 323 -6.93 11.75 0.63
CA LEU A 323 -8.14 12.57 0.76
C LEU A 323 -9.36 11.68 0.99
N GLY A 324 -10.30 12.17 1.79
CA GLY A 324 -11.52 11.47 2.20
C GLY A 324 -12.73 11.77 1.34
N TYR A 325 -13.89 11.28 1.81
CA TYR A 325 -15.18 11.62 1.19
C TYR A 325 -15.40 13.15 1.20
N GLY A 326 -15.86 13.71 0.08
CA GLY A 326 -16.02 15.14 -0.14
C GLY A 326 -14.73 15.83 -0.60
N GLU A 327 -13.62 15.64 0.13
CA GLU A 327 -12.32 16.24 -0.19
C GLU A 327 -11.84 15.85 -1.59
N ARG A 328 -11.98 14.57 -1.97
CA ARG A 328 -11.62 14.08 -3.32
C ARG A 328 -12.38 14.83 -4.43
N ALA A 329 -13.69 14.99 -4.29
CA ALA A 329 -14.51 15.67 -5.29
C ALA A 329 -14.17 17.16 -5.38
N GLN A 330 -14.05 17.83 -4.23
CA GLN A 330 -13.65 19.24 -4.16
C GLN A 330 -12.31 19.48 -4.87
N PHE A 331 -11.30 18.68 -4.55
CA PHE A 331 -9.97 18.79 -5.16
C PHE A 331 -9.97 18.45 -6.65
N GLY A 332 -10.65 17.36 -7.05
CA GLY A 332 -10.73 16.97 -8.45
C GLY A 332 -11.40 18.02 -9.34
N ARG A 333 -12.44 18.70 -8.85
CA ARG A 333 -13.06 19.81 -9.60
C ARG A 333 -12.13 21.02 -9.71
N ALA A 334 -11.44 21.37 -8.62
CA ALA A 334 -10.48 22.47 -8.63
C ALA A 334 -9.32 22.21 -9.61
N ILE A 335 -8.81 20.97 -9.68
CA ILE A 335 -7.85 20.55 -10.71
C ILE A 335 -8.43 20.79 -12.11
N ASN A 336 -9.67 20.34 -12.38
CA ASN A 336 -10.28 20.48 -13.70
C ASN A 336 -10.45 21.96 -14.09
N GLU A 337 -10.83 22.81 -13.14
CA GLU A 337 -10.87 24.26 -13.34
C GLU A 337 -9.48 24.84 -13.64
N TRP A 338 -8.44 24.42 -12.93
CA TRP A 338 -7.07 24.89 -13.16
C TRP A 338 -6.52 24.46 -14.52
N VAL A 339 -6.88 23.26 -15.01
CA VAL A 339 -6.58 22.84 -16.38
C VAL A 339 -7.32 23.72 -17.39
N ARG A 340 -8.62 23.99 -17.18
CA ARG A 340 -9.44 24.84 -18.05
C ARG A 340 -8.88 26.26 -18.20
N ASN A 341 -8.41 26.82 -17.09
CA ASN A 341 -7.93 28.19 -17.01
C ASN A 341 -6.43 28.31 -17.36
N GLY A 342 -5.76 27.21 -17.72
CA GLY A 342 -4.36 27.19 -18.11
C GLY A 342 -3.37 27.39 -16.94
N GLN A 343 -3.83 27.26 -15.69
CA GLN A 343 -2.95 27.25 -14.52
C GLN A 343 -2.13 25.97 -14.48
N LEU A 344 -2.72 24.85 -14.92
CA LEU A 344 -2.01 23.59 -15.19
C LEU A 344 -1.81 23.43 -16.69
N SER A 345 -0.62 22.97 -17.09
CA SER A 345 -0.18 23.03 -18.49
C SER A 345 -0.80 21.94 -19.40
N ALA A 346 -1.33 20.87 -18.81
CA ALA A 346 -1.99 19.77 -19.51
C ALA A 346 -3.03 19.08 -18.60
N PRO A 347 -3.86 18.16 -19.15
CA PRO A 347 -4.77 17.35 -18.34
C PRO A 347 -4.06 16.57 -17.24
N ILE A 348 -4.78 16.36 -16.13
CA ILE A 348 -4.31 15.59 -14.98
C ILE A 348 -5.09 14.27 -14.91
N VAL A 349 -4.37 13.17 -14.72
CA VAL A 349 -4.98 11.87 -14.41
C VAL A 349 -5.16 11.78 -12.91
N ILE A 350 -6.35 11.41 -12.44
CA ILE A 350 -6.70 11.26 -11.02
C ILE A 350 -7.15 9.82 -10.78
N GLY A 351 -6.52 9.13 -9.84
CA GLY A 351 -6.85 7.75 -9.50
C GLY A 351 -6.42 7.39 -8.09
N ARG A 352 -6.21 6.10 -7.86
CA ARG A 352 -5.79 5.55 -6.56
C ARG A 352 -5.20 4.15 -6.71
N ASP A 353 -4.68 3.62 -5.61
CA ASP A 353 -4.50 2.18 -5.48
C ASP A 353 -5.84 1.44 -5.48
N HIS A 354 -5.82 0.12 -5.65
CA HIS A 354 -6.99 -0.73 -5.42
C HIS A 354 -7.20 -1.02 -3.93
N LEU A 355 -6.17 -0.84 -3.10
CA LEU A 355 -6.32 -0.65 -1.66
C LEU A 355 -7.00 0.70 -1.42
N ASP A 356 -8.26 0.67 -1.02
CA ASP A 356 -9.01 1.86 -0.62
C ASP A 356 -10.23 1.45 0.21
N CYS A 357 -10.84 2.41 0.89
CA CYS A 357 -11.97 2.23 1.81
C CYS A 357 -13.13 1.37 1.27
N GLY A 358 -13.40 1.37 -0.04
CA GLY A 358 -14.56 0.69 -0.63
C GLY A 358 -14.25 -0.27 -1.77
N SER A 359 -12.99 -0.51 -2.10
CA SER A 359 -12.61 -1.13 -3.37
C SER A 359 -11.94 -2.49 -3.24
N VAL A 360 -11.87 -3.08 -2.06
CA VAL A 360 -11.17 -4.34 -1.83
C VAL A 360 -11.85 -5.21 -0.78
N ALA A 361 -11.88 -6.51 -1.05
CA ALA A 361 -12.08 -7.56 -0.07
C ALA A 361 -10.80 -8.40 0.00
N SER A 362 -10.20 -8.49 1.17
CA SER A 362 -8.90 -9.11 1.43
C SER A 362 -8.80 -9.47 2.92
N PRO A 363 -9.26 -10.67 3.33
CA PRO A 363 -9.35 -11.09 4.74
C PRO A 363 -8.02 -11.15 5.50
N PHE A 364 -6.91 -11.15 4.77
CA PHE A 364 -5.56 -11.16 5.35
C PHE A 364 -4.87 -9.78 5.29
N ARG A 365 -5.63 -8.73 4.95
CA ARG A 365 -5.14 -7.36 4.87
C ARG A 365 -6.24 -6.31 5.11
N GLU A 366 -6.85 -5.75 4.06
CA GLU A 366 -7.73 -4.58 4.21
C GLU A 366 -9.02 -4.86 4.98
N THR A 367 -9.57 -6.06 4.82
CA THR A 367 -10.83 -6.47 5.43
C THR A 367 -10.61 -7.51 6.52
N GLU A 368 -9.38 -7.63 7.03
CA GLU A 368 -9.05 -8.50 8.15
C GLU A 368 -9.74 -8.05 9.45
N LEU A 369 -10.47 -8.93 10.12
CA LEU A 369 -11.16 -8.65 11.37
C LEU A 369 -12.18 -7.51 11.21
N MET A 370 -13.10 -7.63 10.23
CA MET A 370 -14.26 -6.74 10.19
C MET A 370 -15.10 -6.93 11.46
N LYS A 371 -15.66 -5.85 12.01
CA LYS A 371 -16.40 -5.88 13.29
C LYS A 371 -17.58 -6.85 13.29
N ASP A 372 -18.20 -7.06 12.13
CA ASP A 372 -19.33 -7.96 11.89
C ASP A 372 -18.91 -9.34 11.31
N GLY A 373 -17.62 -9.57 11.10
CA GLY A 373 -17.08 -10.79 10.48
C GLY A 373 -17.27 -10.88 8.95
N SER A 374 -17.59 -9.77 8.27
CA SER A 374 -17.79 -9.71 6.81
C SER A 374 -16.51 -9.73 5.97
N ASP A 375 -15.38 -10.17 6.55
CA ASP A 375 -14.04 -10.11 5.99
C ASP A 375 -13.95 -10.56 4.52
N ALA A 376 -14.63 -11.67 4.19
CA ALA A 376 -14.57 -12.32 2.89
C ALA A 376 -15.65 -11.84 1.88
N VAL A 377 -16.51 -10.88 2.24
CA VAL A 377 -17.58 -10.38 1.36
C VAL A 377 -16.98 -9.52 0.24
N ALA A 378 -16.88 -10.08 -0.96
CA ALA A 378 -16.30 -9.44 -2.15
C ALA A 378 -17.27 -8.55 -2.95
N ASP A 379 -18.56 -8.54 -2.59
CA ASP A 379 -19.60 -7.78 -3.30
C ASP A 379 -19.25 -6.29 -3.38
N TRP A 380 -18.70 -5.71 -2.32
CA TRP A 380 -18.31 -4.31 -2.24
C TRP A 380 -17.29 -3.90 -3.30
N ALA A 381 -16.27 -4.73 -3.55
CA ALA A 381 -15.27 -4.46 -4.57
C ALA A 381 -15.87 -4.49 -5.98
N LEU A 382 -16.81 -5.41 -6.23
CA LEU A 382 -17.53 -5.50 -7.50
C LEU A 382 -18.47 -4.30 -7.68
N LEU A 383 -19.24 -3.96 -6.66
CA LEU A 383 -20.14 -2.81 -6.66
C LEU A 383 -19.36 -1.51 -6.85
N ASN A 384 -18.17 -1.35 -6.28
CA ASN A 384 -17.33 -0.18 -6.51
C ASN A 384 -16.97 -0.04 -7.99
N ALA A 385 -16.56 -1.11 -8.67
CA ALA A 385 -16.28 -1.08 -10.10
C ALA A 385 -17.52 -0.75 -10.95
N LEU A 386 -18.65 -1.38 -10.64
CA LEU A 386 -19.92 -1.12 -11.34
C LEU A 386 -20.39 0.33 -11.15
N LEU A 387 -20.30 0.83 -9.92
CA LEU A 387 -20.69 2.19 -9.58
C LEU A 387 -19.77 3.22 -10.23
N ASN A 388 -18.46 3.01 -10.23
CA ASN A 388 -17.51 3.89 -10.93
C ASN A 388 -17.71 3.88 -12.45
N THR A 389 -18.10 2.73 -13.02
CA THR A 389 -18.49 2.63 -14.43
C THR A 389 -19.73 3.48 -14.71
N ALA A 390 -20.76 3.37 -13.87
CA ALA A 390 -21.99 4.14 -14.00
C ALA A 390 -21.80 5.64 -13.73
N ALA A 391 -20.94 6.01 -12.78
CA ALA A 391 -20.62 7.40 -12.43
C ALA A 391 -19.84 8.13 -13.53
N GLY A 392 -19.08 7.37 -14.32
CA GLY A 392 -18.41 7.83 -15.53
C GLY A 392 -16.90 8.03 -15.38
N ALA A 393 -16.20 7.12 -14.71
CA ALA A 393 -14.74 7.10 -14.68
C ALA A 393 -14.16 7.02 -16.11
N SER A 394 -12.89 7.37 -16.30
CA SER A 394 -12.20 7.25 -17.59
C SER A 394 -11.80 5.81 -17.89
N TRP A 395 -11.33 5.07 -16.89
CA TRP A 395 -11.23 3.61 -16.94
C TRP A 395 -11.51 2.98 -15.58
N VAL A 396 -11.96 1.73 -15.62
CA VAL A 396 -12.30 0.93 -14.44
C VAL A 396 -11.68 -0.45 -14.59
N SER A 397 -11.24 -1.02 -13.47
CA SER A 397 -10.61 -2.34 -13.43
C SER A 397 -11.14 -3.21 -12.29
N ILE A 398 -11.22 -4.52 -12.53
CA ILE A 398 -11.50 -5.56 -11.51
C ILE A 398 -10.39 -6.59 -11.57
N HIS A 399 -9.67 -6.76 -10.47
CA HIS A 399 -8.50 -7.63 -10.39
C HIS A 399 -8.64 -8.61 -9.22
N ASN A 400 -7.93 -9.73 -9.32
CA ASN A 400 -7.84 -10.76 -8.30
C ASN A 400 -6.39 -10.93 -7.82
N GLY A 401 -6.24 -11.09 -6.50
CA GLY A 401 -5.02 -11.52 -5.82
C GLY A 401 -3.97 -10.45 -5.58
N GLY A 402 -4.23 -9.18 -5.86
CA GLY A 402 -3.25 -8.11 -5.72
C GLY A 402 -2.71 -7.95 -4.31
N GLY A 403 -1.40 -8.20 -4.18
CA GLY A 403 -0.60 -7.98 -2.98
C GLY A 403 -0.62 -9.12 -1.97
N VAL A 404 -1.73 -9.85 -1.80
CA VAL A 404 -1.80 -11.03 -0.92
C VAL A 404 -1.73 -12.38 -1.66
N GLY A 405 -1.74 -12.36 -3.00
CA GLY A 405 -1.65 -13.54 -3.86
C GLY A 405 -2.99 -14.01 -4.41
N ILE A 406 -2.96 -14.82 -5.49
CA ILE A 406 -4.15 -15.33 -6.18
C ILE A 406 -5.06 -16.11 -5.23
N GLY A 407 -6.36 -15.74 -5.20
CA GLY A 407 -7.36 -16.37 -4.33
C GLY A 407 -7.59 -15.70 -2.98
N TYR A 408 -6.74 -14.73 -2.61
CA TYR A 408 -6.80 -14.09 -1.30
C TYR A 408 -7.41 -12.69 -1.30
N SER A 409 -7.65 -12.09 -2.48
CA SER A 409 -8.31 -10.78 -2.57
C SER A 409 -9.03 -10.57 -3.88
N GLN A 410 -10.07 -9.73 -3.83
CA GLN A 410 -10.80 -9.24 -4.99
C GLN A 410 -11.00 -7.75 -4.85
N HIS A 411 -10.62 -6.99 -5.87
CA HIS A 411 -10.53 -5.54 -5.73
C HIS A 411 -10.67 -4.77 -7.04
N SER A 412 -11.06 -3.51 -6.95
CA SER A 412 -11.31 -2.62 -8.08
C SER A 412 -10.43 -1.39 -8.08
N GLY A 413 -10.07 -0.95 -9.28
CA GLY A 413 -9.42 0.34 -9.52
C GLY A 413 -10.30 1.24 -10.36
N MET A 414 -10.19 2.54 -10.15
CA MET A 414 -10.81 3.54 -10.99
C MET A 414 -9.84 4.69 -11.24
N VAL A 415 -9.95 5.29 -12.42
CA VAL A 415 -9.21 6.48 -12.78
C VAL A 415 -10.09 7.40 -13.63
N ILE A 416 -9.99 8.70 -13.40
CA ILE A 416 -10.68 9.75 -14.13
C ILE A 416 -9.69 10.82 -14.61
N VAL A 417 -9.98 11.44 -15.76
CA VAL A 417 -9.10 12.46 -16.37
C VAL A 417 -9.75 13.83 -16.20
N ALA A 418 -9.02 14.78 -15.63
CA ALA A 418 -9.40 16.19 -15.59
C ALA A 418 -8.77 16.90 -16.80
N ASP A 419 -9.57 17.11 -17.86
CA ASP A 419 -9.13 17.68 -19.14
C ASP A 419 -9.53 19.15 -19.33
N GLY A 420 -10.14 19.77 -18.33
CA GLY A 420 -10.61 21.15 -18.37
C GLY A 420 -11.99 21.32 -19.01
N SER A 421 -12.58 20.29 -19.62
CA SER A 421 -13.92 20.41 -20.21
C SER A 421 -15.01 20.52 -19.13
N ALA A 422 -16.08 21.25 -19.45
CA ALA A 422 -17.25 21.36 -18.56
C ALA A 422 -17.96 20.00 -18.37
N GLY A 423 -17.90 19.12 -19.38
CA GLY A 423 -18.44 17.76 -19.28
C GLY A 423 -17.72 16.89 -18.25
N MET A 424 -16.44 17.17 -17.99
CA MET A 424 -15.69 16.46 -16.95
C MET A 424 -16.05 16.89 -15.53
N ASP A 425 -16.52 18.13 -15.29
CA ASP A 425 -16.90 18.58 -13.93
C ASP A 425 -17.93 17.63 -13.29
N ALA A 426 -18.99 17.31 -14.04
CA ALA A 426 -20.06 16.45 -13.54
C ALA A 426 -19.61 14.99 -13.37
N ARG A 427 -18.68 14.50 -14.21
CA ARG A 427 -18.13 13.14 -14.08
C ARG A 427 -17.20 13.04 -12.87
N ILE A 428 -16.32 14.03 -12.69
CA ILE A 428 -15.39 14.13 -11.57
C ILE A 428 -16.17 14.18 -10.26
N GLU A 429 -17.16 15.07 -10.17
CA GLU A 429 -18.02 15.17 -8.98
C GLU A 429 -18.66 13.81 -8.65
N ARG A 430 -19.32 13.16 -9.62
CA ARG A 430 -19.98 11.86 -9.37
C ARG A 430 -19.00 10.78 -8.98
N VAL A 431 -17.93 10.59 -9.76
CA VAL A 431 -16.95 9.51 -9.54
C VAL A 431 -16.23 9.70 -8.20
N LEU A 432 -15.75 10.90 -7.91
CA LEU A 432 -15.03 11.20 -6.67
C LEU A 432 -15.94 11.37 -5.44
N THR A 433 -17.25 11.32 -5.63
CA THR A 433 -18.23 11.16 -4.54
C THR A 433 -18.56 9.69 -4.34
N CYS A 434 -18.90 8.97 -5.40
CA CYS A 434 -19.31 7.56 -5.33
C CYS A 434 -18.20 6.64 -4.85
N ASP A 435 -16.96 6.85 -5.33
CA ASP A 435 -15.83 5.98 -5.05
C ASP A 435 -15.42 5.92 -3.57
N PRO A 436 -15.18 7.04 -2.87
CA PRO A 436 -15.01 7.00 -1.41
C PRO A 436 -16.33 6.74 -0.68
N GLY A 437 -17.47 7.12 -1.26
CA GLY A 437 -18.79 7.01 -0.63
C GLY A 437 -19.23 5.57 -0.39
N ILE A 438 -18.97 4.68 -1.34
CA ILE A 438 -19.22 3.25 -1.15
C ILE A 438 -18.31 2.64 -0.07
N GLY A 439 -17.11 3.21 0.13
CA GLY A 439 -16.22 2.79 1.21
C GLY A 439 -16.75 3.17 2.59
N VAL A 440 -17.27 4.39 2.75
CA VAL A 440 -17.97 4.77 3.98
C VAL A 440 -19.19 3.87 4.18
N ALA A 441 -20.02 3.69 3.15
CA ALA A 441 -21.21 2.84 3.24
C ALA A 441 -20.90 1.39 3.65
N ARG A 442 -19.84 0.79 3.10
CA ARG A 442 -19.35 -0.55 3.48
C ARG A 442 -19.01 -0.63 4.96
N HIS A 443 -18.36 0.38 5.51
CA HIS A 443 -17.96 0.40 6.92
C HIS A 443 -19.14 0.75 7.85
N VAL A 444 -20.13 1.52 7.39
CA VAL A 444 -21.40 1.68 8.10
C VAL A 444 -22.13 0.34 8.20
N ASP A 445 -22.22 -0.39 7.09
CA ASP A 445 -22.88 -1.70 7.02
C ASP A 445 -22.24 -2.70 8.00
N ALA A 446 -20.90 -2.70 8.07
CA ALA A 446 -20.15 -3.52 9.03
C ALA A 446 -20.21 -3.02 10.49
N GLY A 447 -20.95 -1.94 10.78
CA GLY A 447 -21.22 -1.45 12.13
C GLY A 447 -20.14 -0.56 12.74
N TYR A 448 -19.29 0.10 11.95
CA TYR A 448 -18.31 1.07 12.47
C TYR A 448 -18.97 2.43 12.77
N GLU A 449 -18.87 2.88 14.02
CA GLU A 449 -19.46 4.13 14.48
C GLU A 449 -18.87 5.36 13.77
N ASP A 450 -17.56 5.39 13.56
CA ASP A 450 -16.87 6.49 12.86
C ASP A 450 -17.36 6.63 11.40
N ALA A 451 -17.68 5.52 10.76
CA ALA A 451 -18.24 5.53 9.40
C ALA A 451 -19.70 6.03 9.41
N ALA A 452 -20.48 5.65 10.43
CA ALA A 452 -21.85 6.14 10.59
C ALA A 452 -21.87 7.66 10.86
N GLU A 453 -20.93 8.16 11.65
CA GLU A 453 -20.77 9.59 11.87
C GLU A 453 -20.33 10.32 10.60
N THR A 454 -19.38 9.77 9.85
CA THR A 454 -18.98 10.31 8.54
C THR A 454 -20.18 10.37 7.58
N ALA A 455 -20.98 9.30 7.50
CA ALA A 455 -22.14 9.24 6.64
C ALA A 455 -23.17 10.31 7.01
N ARG A 456 -23.47 10.47 8.31
CA ARG A 456 -24.41 11.47 8.83
C ARG A 456 -23.92 12.89 8.57
N THR A 457 -22.69 13.21 8.94
CA THR A 457 -22.12 14.57 8.82
C THR A 457 -21.93 15.00 7.38
N LYS A 458 -21.60 14.08 6.47
CA LYS A 458 -21.36 14.36 5.05
C LYS A 458 -22.57 14.06 4.16
N GLY A 459 -23.71 13.68 4.72
CA GLY A 459 -24.97 13.48 3.99
C GLY A 459 -24.98 12.27 3.06
N ILE A 460 -24.24 11.21 3.39
CA ILE A 460 -24.24 9.96 2.63
C ILE A 460 -25.52 9.20 2.95
N ARG A 461 -26.34 8.95 1.93
CA ARG A 461 -27.59 8.20 2.10
C ARG A 461 -27.32 6.71 2.29
N ILE A 462 -27.59 6.20 3.49
CA ILE A 462 -27.54 4.76 3.81
C ILE A 462 -28.98 4.24 3.95
N PRO A 463 -29.52 3.49 2.96
CA PRO A 463 -30.93 3.12 2.95
C PRO A 463 -31.42 2.29 4.14
N MET A 464 -30.53 1.52 4.77
CA MET A 464 -30.85 0.57 5.84
C MET A 464 -30.66 1.13 7.25
N SER A 465 -30.03 2.31 7.40
CA SER A 465 -29.87 2.96 8.70
C SER A 465 -31.20 3.62 9.10
N SER A 466 -31.79 3.18 10.21
CA SER A 466 -32.92 3.89 10.82
C SER A 466 -32.49 5.29 11.23
N GLU A 467 -33.32 6.30 10.93
CA GLU A 467 -33.11 7.71 11.30
C GLU A 467 -32.70 7.93 12.76
#